data_AF-A0A2D4JZH9-F1
#
_entry.id   AF-A0A2D4JZH9-F1
#
_cell.length_a   1.000
_cell.length_b   1.000
_cell.length_c   1.000
_cell.angle_alpha   90.00
_cell.angle_beta   90.00
_cell.angle_gamma   90.00
#
_symmetry.space_group_name_H-M   'P 1'
#
loop_
_entity.id
_entity.type
_entity.pdbx_description
1 polymer ?
#
loop_
_entity_poly.entity_id
_entity_poly.type
_entity_poly.pdbx_seq_one_letter_code
_entity_poly.pdbx_strand_id
1 'polypeptide(L)'
;CSGPKRPQDKVAVSDMKKDFETCLGAKQGFKGFQIAPEYHNHHVQFVYNDKEFELTHGSVVIAAITSCTNTSNPSVMLGAGLLAKKAVEAGLTVKPYVKTSLSPGSGVVTYYL
;
A
#
# COMPACT_ATOMS: atom_id res chain seq x y z
N CYS A 1 -8.77 -4.61 -4.69
CA CYS A 1 -8.65 -3.59 -3.62
C CYS A 1 -9.96 -2.81 -3.50
N SER A 2 -10.13 -2.01 -2.46
CA SER A 2 -11.26 -1.09 -2.30
C SER A 2 -10.74 0.31 -1.98
N GLY A 3 -11.24 1.34 -2.65
CA GLY A 3 -10.82 2.73 -2.44
C GLY A 3 -11.06 3.67 -3.64
N PRO A 4 -10.51 4.89 -3.59
CA PRO A 4 -9.55 5.38 -2.60
C PRO A 4 -10.17 5.94 -1.32
N LYS A 5 -11.48 6.24 -1.29
CA LYS A 5 -12.11 6.94 -0.17
C LYS A 5 -13.21 6.16 0.56
N ARG A 6 -13.74 5.06 -0.01
CA ARG A 6 -14.79 4.26 0.64
C ARG A 6 -14.57 2.74 0.48
N PRO A 7 -15.00 1.91 1.45
CA PRO A 7 -14.81 0.45 1.41
C PRO A 7 -15.55 -0.28 0.28
N GLN A 8 -16.68 0.25 -0.18
CA GLN A 8 -17.50 -0.34 -1.25
C GLN A 8 -16.96 -0.06 -2.66
N ASP A 9 -15.99 0.84 -2.81
CA ASP A 9 -15.42 1.22 -4.10
C ASP A 9 -14.41 0.16 -4.57
N LYS A 10 -14.90 -0.99 -5.03
CA LYS A 10 -14.05 -2.10 -5.49
C LYS A 10 -13.29 -1.73 -6.75
N VAL A 11 -12.00 -2.07 -6.77
CA VAL A 11 -11.08 -1.91 -7.91
C VAL A 11 -10.33 -3.23 -8.09
N ALA A 12 -10.37 -3.81 -9.28
CA ALA A 12 -9.58 -5.00 -9.58
C ALA A 12 -8.08 -4.69 -9.44
N VAL A 13 -7.29 -5.65 -8.96
CA VAL A 13 -5.84 -5.44 -8.76
C VAL A 13 -5.15 -5.06 -10.08
N SER A 14 -5.59 -5.66 -11.20
CA SER A 14 -5.12 -5.34 -12.55
C SER A 14 -5.39 -3.90 -12.98
N ASP A 15 -6.44 -3.28 -12.45
CA ASP A 15 -6.93 -1.97 -12.89
C ASP A 15 -6.47 -0.84 -11.97
N MET A 16 -5.80 -1.14 -10.85
CA MET A 16 -5.46 -0.14 -9.82
C MET A 16 -4.68 1.05 -10.37
N LYS A 17 -3.72 0.81 -11.26
CA LYS A 17 -2.93 1.90 -11.88
C LYS A 17 -3.83 2.84 -12.66
N LYS A 18 -4.60 2.29 -13.59
CA LYS A 18 -5.54 3.04 -14.45
C LYS A 18 -6.59 3.79 -13.63
N ASP A 19 -7.16 3.12 -12.62
CA ASP A 19 -8.17 3.69 -11.75
C ASP A 19 -7.60 4.86 -10.93
N PHE A 20 -6.40 4.72 -10.36
CA PHE A 20 -5.75 5.79 -9.61
C PHE A 20 -5.38 6.98 -10.49
N GLU A 21 -4.78 6.75 -11.67
CA GLU A 21 -4.47 7.80 -12.65
C GLU A 21 -5.73 8.57 -13.08
N THR A 22 -6.85 7.86 -13.28
CA THR A 22 -8.16 8.49 -13.54
C THR A 22 -8.62 9.34 -12.34
N CYS A 23 -8.44 8.83 -11.12
CA CYS A 23 -8.80 9.55 -9.90
C CYS A 23 -7.98 10.83 -9.70
N LEU A 24 -6.74 10.94 -10.21
CA LEU A 24 -5.93 12.16 -10.06
C LEU A 24 -6.64 13.38 -10.68
N GLY A 25 -7.08 13.27 -11.93
CA GLY A 25 -7.71 14.39 -12.65
C GLY A 25 -9.23 14.53 -12.45
N ALA A 26 -9.91 13.48 -11.98
CA ALA A 26 -11.37 13.53 -11.81
C ALA A 26 -11.79 14.59 -10.77
N LYS A 27 -12.96 15.21 -11.00
CA LYS A 27 -13.56 16.21 -10.09
C LYS A 27 -13.58 15.69 -8.65
N GLN A 28 -13.33 16.58 -7.70
CA GLN A 28 -13.24 16.21 -6.30
C GLN A 28 -14.47 15.42 -5.84
N GLY A 29 -14.24 14.21 -5.35
CA GLY A 29 -15.29 13.28 -4.97
C GLY A 29 -14.71 11.97 -4.44
N PHE A 30 -15.51 10.92 -4.33
CA PHE A 30 -15.05 9.61 -3.83
C PHE A 30 -13.97 8.97 -4.72
N LYS A 31 -14.02 9.25 -6.03
CA LYS A 31 -13.09 8.76 -7.06
C LYS A 31 -12.38 9.92 -7.79
N GLY A 32 -12.09 11.00 -7.07
CA GLY A 32 -11.47 12.18 -7.66
C GLY A 32 -10.71 13.04 -6.66
N PHE A 33 -9.50 13.43 -7.06
CA PHE A 33 -8.59 14.31 -6.32
C PHE A 33 -8.53 15.73 -6.92
N GLN A 34 -8.97 15.92 -8.17
CA GLN A 34 -9.00 17.21 -8.87
C GLN A 34 -7.62 17.89 -8.94
N ILE A 35 -6.60 17.11 -9.27
CA ILE A 35 -5.24 17.58 -9.52
C ILE A 35 -5.15 17.99 -10.98
N ALA A 36 -4.63 19.20 -11.25
CA ALA A 36 -4.48 19.67 -12.63
C ALA A 36 -3.50 18.75 -13.40
N PRO A 37 -3.76 18.45 -14.69
CA PRO A 37 -3.00 17.47 -15.46
C PRO A 37 -1.48 17.67 -15.43
N GLU A 38 -1.02 18.91 -15.42
CA GLU A 38 0.39 19.29 -15.34
C GLU A 38 1.09 18.80 -14.06
N TYR A 39 0.35 18.55 -12.98
CA TYR A 39 0.89 18.04 -11.72
C TYR A 39 0.76 16.53 -11.57
N HIS A 40 0.20 15.79 -12.53
CA HIS A 40 0.01 14.32 -12.38
C HIS A 40 1.33 13.55 -12.22
N ASN A 41 2.41 14.06 -12.81
CA ASN A 41 3.77 13.50 -12.69
C ASN A 41 4.64 14.25 -11.66
N HIS A 42 4.02 15.06 -10.80
CA HIS A 42 4.74 15.81 -9.78
C HIS A 42 5.41 14.85 -8.78
N HIS A 43 6.65 15.19 -8.42
CA HIS A 43 7.48 14.44 -7.50
C HIS A 43 8.25 15.40 -6.61
N VAL A 44 8.55 14.95 -5.39
CA VAL A 44 9.29 15.73 -4.40
C VAL A 44 10.40 14.89 -3.79
N GLN A 45 11.58 15.49 -3.68
CA GLN A 45 12.72 14.88 -3.02
C GLN A 45 12.66 15.15 -1.51
N PHE A 46 13.11 14.18 -0.72
CA PHE A 46 13.25 14.31 0.72
C PHE A 46 14.39 13.43 1.25
N VAL A 47 14.90 13.77 2.43
CA VAL A 47 15.94 13.00 3.12
C VAL A 47 15.32 12.20 4.26
N TYR A 48 15.67 10.92 4.36
CA TYR A 48 15.31 10.04 5.47
C TYR A 48 16.51 9.18 5.85
N ASN A 49 16.95 9.25 7.12
CA ASN A 49 18.17 8.57 7.62
C ASN A 49 19.39 8.81 6.70
N ASP A 50 19.68 10.08 6.42
CA ASP A 50 20.80 10.55 5.60
C ASP A 50 20.82 10.00 4.15
N LYS A 51 19.69 9.53 3.65
CA LYS A 51 19.50 9.07 2.27
C LYS A 51 18.40 9.86 1.58
N GLU A 52 18.64 10.23 0.33
CA GLU A 52 17.66 10.89 -0.52
C GLU A 52 16.65 9.89 -1.11
N PHE A 53 15.39 10.29 -1.13
CA PHE A 53 14.28 9.54 -1.69
C PHE A 53 13.32 10.48 -2.43
N GLU A 54 12.56 9.90 -3.35
CA GLU A 54 11.52 10.58 -4.11
C GLU A 54 10.12 10.10 -3.69
N LEU A 55 9.19 11.04 -3.50
CA LEU A 55 7.75 10.77 -3.44
C LEU A 55 7.07 11.29 -4.70
N THR A 56 6.24 10.43 -5.29
CA THR A 56 5.35 10.74 -6.40
C THR A 56 3.90 10.48 -6.01
N HIS A 57 2.94 10.94 -6.82
CA HIS A 57 1.54 10.56 -6.64
C HIS A 57 1.37 9.03 -6.70
N GLY A 58 0.70 8.47 -5.69
CA GLY A 58 0.51 7.02 -5.54
C GLY A 58 1.61 6.31 -4.76
N SER A 59 2.64 7.03 -4.31
CA SER A 59 3.66 6.47 -3.41
C SER A 59 3.04 5.93 -2.12
N VAL A 60 3.38 4.69 -1.77
CA VAL A 60 2.94 4.05 -0.53
C VAL A 60 3.79 4.56 0.62
N VAL A 61 3.15 5.20 1.60
CA VAL A 61 3.81 5.72 2.82
C VAL A 61 3.42 4.94 4.08
N ILE A 62 2.31 4.20 4.03
CA ILE A 62 1.83 3.31 5.09
C ILE A 62 1.47 1.96 4.47
N ALA A 63 1.98 0.88 5.03
CA ALA A 63 1.63 -0.49 4.66
C ALA A 63 1.40 -1.32 5.92
N ALA A 64 0.13 -1.49 6.29
CA ALA A 64 -0.26 -2.13 7.54
C ALA A 64 -1.04 -3.43 7.30
N ILE A 65 -0.59 -4.53 7.88
CA ILE A 65 -1.37 -5.76 8.00
C ILE A 65 -2.09 -5.71 9.36
N THR A 66 -3.38 -5.44 9.31
CA THR A 66 -4.25 -5.23 10.47
C THR A 66 -5.66 -5.77 10.22
N SER A 67 -6.59 -5.49 11.14
CA SER A 67 -7.97 -5.98 11.21
C SER A 67 -8.11 -7.45 11.59
N CYS A 68 -9.00 -7.69 12.57
CA CYS A 68 -9.35 -9.03 13.03
C CYS A 68 -9.83 -9.93 11.89
N THR A 69 -10.46 -9.40 10.84
CA THR A 69 -10.95 -10.22 9.71
C THR A 69 -9.81 -10.89 8.94
N ASN A 70 -8.71 -10.17 8.69
CA ASN A 70 -7.59 -10.71 7.92
C ASN A 70 -6.59 -11.42 8.83
N THR A 71 -6.28 -10.83 9.99
CA THR A 71 -5.26 -11.38 10.89
C THR A 71 -5.72 -12.66 11.59
N SER A 72 -7.02 -12.94 11.66
CA SER A 72 -7.53 -14.21 12.20
C SER A 72 -7.52 -15.35 11.17
N ASN A 73 -7.22 -15.07 9.90
CA ASN A 73 -7.20 -16.07 8.82
C ASN A 73 -5.76 -16.58 8.59
N PRO A 74 -5.41 -17.80 9.04
CA PRO A 74 -4.03 -18.29 8.96
C PRO A 74 -3.53 -18.44 7.53
N SER A 75 -4.40 -18.82 6.59
CA SER A 75 -4.01 -19.06 5.20
C SER A 75 -3.49 -17.79 4.52
N VAL A 76 -4.16 -16.65 4.73
CA VAL A 76 -3.70 -15.38 4.13
C VAL A 76 -2.47 -14.82 4.84
N MET A 77 -2.36 -15.01 6.16
CA MET A 77 -1.20 -14.57 6.94
C MET A 77 0.06 -15.38 6.59
N LEU A 78 -0.03 -16.71 6.52
CA LEU A 78 1.04 -17.57 6.03
C LEU A 78 1.39 -17.24 4.58
N GLY A 79 0.39 -16.99 3.73
CA GLY A 79 0.61 -16.53 2.36
C GLY A 79 1.45 -15.25 2.29
N ALA A 80 1.17 -14.27 3.17
CA ALA A 80 1.96 -13.05 3.27
C ALA A 80 3.40 -13.33 3.73
N GLY A 81 3.60 -14.22 4.72
CA GLY A 81 4.92 -14.63 5.19
C GLY A 81 5.74 -15.36 4.12
N LEU A 82 5.12 -16.29 3.38
CA LEU A 82 5.77 -16.99 2.27
C LEU A 82 6.13 -16.05 1.12
N LEU A 83 5.27 -15.08 0.81
CA LEU A 83 5.58 -14.03 -0.16
C LEU A 83 6.78 -13.20 0.30
N ALA A 84 6.81 -12.80 1.57
CA ALA A 84 7.93 -12.06 2.16
C ALA A 84 9.24 -12.86 2.10
N LYS A 85 9.21 -14.15 2.46
CA LYS A 85 10.38 -15.05 2.35
C LYS A 85 10.92 -15.08 0.91
N LYS A 86 10.06 -15.32 -0.08
CA LYS A 86 10.46 -15.34 -1.49
C LYS A 86 11.00 -13.99 -1.97
N ALA A 87 10.42 -12.88 -1.51
CA ALA A 87 10.90 -11.54 -1.85
C ALA A 87 12.31 -11.29 -1.29
N VAL A 88 12.57 -11.67 -0.04
CA VAL A 88 13.89 -11.57 0.60
C VAL A 88 14.91 -12.48 -0.07
N GLU A 89 14.54 -13.72 -0.39
CA GLU A 89 15.38 -14.66 -1.15
C GLU A 89 15.71 -14.12 -2.56
N ALA A 90 14.82 -13.33 -3.15
CA ALA A 90 15.04 -12.63 -4.41
C ALA A 90 15.81 -11.29 -4.26
N GLY A 91 16.26 -10.93 -3.06
CA GLY A 91 17.02 -9.70 -2.79
C GLY A 91 16.19 -8.41 -2.73
N LEU A 92 14.87 -8.52 -2.65
CA LEU A 92 13.98 -7.36 -2.55
C LEU A 92 13.95 -6.82 -1.11
N THR A 93 13.83 -5.50 -1.00
CA THR A 93 13.69 -4.79 0.28
C THR A 93 12.62 -3.71 0.18
N VAL A 94 12.05 -3.33 1.33
CA VAL A 94 11.11 -2.21 1.42
C VAL A 94 11.89 -0.93 1.68
N LYS A 95 11.50 0.18 1.03
CA LYS A 95 12.12 1.49 1.27
C LYS A 95 11.93 1.88 2.75
N PRO A 96 12.98 2.38 3.44
CA PRO A 96 12.97 2.52 4.89
C PRO A 96 12.03 3.61 5.42
N TYR A 97 11.61 4.55 4.56
CA TYR A 97 10.64 5.58 4.94
C TYR A 97 9.19 5.07 4.99
N VAL A 98 8.91 3.88 4.47
CA VAL A 98 7.56 3.31 4.49
C VAL A 98 7.23 2.84 5.90
N LYS A 99 6.17 3.39 6.50
CA LYS A 99 5.71 2.96 7.81
C LYS A 99 4.99 1.62 7.69
N THR A 100 5.73 0.54 7.87
CA THR A 100 5.20 -0.82 7.91
C THR A 100 4.72 -1.18 9.32
N SER A 101 3.64 -1.93 9.44
CA SER A 101 3.18 -2.46 10.72
C SER A 101 2.45 -3.79 10.56
N LEU A 102 2.66 -4.70 11.49
CA LEU A 102 1.91 -5.94 11.62
C LEU A 102 1.25 -5.96 13.01
N SER A 103 -0.08 -6.03 13.05
CA SER A 103 -0.84 -6.03 14.31
C SER A 103 -1.72 -7.27 14.37
N PRO A 104 -1.19 -8.39 14.89
CA PRO A 104 -1.94 -9.64 14.94
C PRO A 104 -3.15 -9.54 15.88
N GLY A 105 -4.34 -9.95 15.42
CA GLY A 105 -5.57 -9.88 16.20
C GLY A 105 -5.70 -10.91 17.32
N SER A 106 -4.74 -11.84 17.43
CA SER A 106 -4.66 -12.86 18.48
C SER A 106 -3.22 -13.36 18.60
N GLY A 107 -2.78 -13.76 19.80
CA GLY A 107 -1.45 -14.34 20.03
C GLY A 107 -1.18 -15.61 19.23
N VAL A 108 -2.23 -16.33 18.80
CA VAL A 108 -2.12 -17.53 17.94
C VAL A 108 -1.46 -17.21 16.60
N VAL A 109 -1.59 -15.99 16.10
CA VAL A 109 -1.01 -15.56 14.82
C VAL A 109 0.52 -15.57 14.87
N THR A 110 1.09 -15.21 16.01
CA THR A 110 2.54 -15.23 16.23
C THR A 110 3.10 -16.65 16.31
N TYR A 111 2.28 -17.67 16.55
CA TYR A 111 2.77 -19.06 16.63
C TYR A 111 3.01 -19.71 15.26
N TYR A 112 2.38 -19.19 14.19
CA TYR A 112 2.54 -19.74 12.84
C TYR A 112 3.29 -18.81 11.88
N LEU A 113 3.65 -17.59 12.31
CA LEU A 113 4.52 -16.66 11.58
C LEU A 113 5.93 -16.70 12.18
#